data_AF-A0A1B8AHZ7-F1
#
_entry.id   AF-A0A1B8AHZ7-F1
#
_cell.length_a   1.000
_cell.length_b   1.000
_cell.length_c   1.000
_cell.angle_alpha   90.00
_cell.angle_beta   90.00
_cell.angle_gamma   90.00
#
_symmetry.space_group_name_H-M   'P 1'
#
loop_
_entity.id
_entity.type
_entity.pdbx_description
1 polymer ?
#
loop_
_entity_poly.entity_id
_entity_poly.type
_entity_poly.pdbx_seq_one_letter_code
_entity_poly.pdbx_strand_id
1 'polypeptide(L)'
;MSPSAVASTTHDEEQDDSAIESSMYYLDRTSLHDVEKPYSMRYLPEGIPQSNYKKVKCPMNAKSMRYYGVDSFRLNECGFQRIELKTKLSYDDFWDNQKVQEVYIEEVKDALKAELGAKHVHVLDYAVRKRHESFPISTGKEYEYDQPTALAHIDFTVEEVERMINILYGNRAEEVLKGGWQAINLWKPIKGPLNDWPLGLCDARSLDFETDTIPSDIVFDDFFTENLQVLYSSNLQWYYLPDQETWEALIFKSADSQTSQAPACAHSGFFNPHAKNGDLRENLYTLIIMARVVNGELTFLQRHDMYDTVKPYSLRYDPPDDIPRHKLQTEKKEVRIHDARGITPSLEVNGFMLTSVSTTMKYDDFRDEKLIETVYAKELEGHIKNLFGASVVKVIDYNVRRRHPKFPISTGKEYQYQQPANLVHIDFSPAEGINMLKRLYGNGADGILQHRWLIINAWRPLKGPLFDWPLAICDASTFEPHRDGQDSDAVYPEWAYEHVLVHKHENQKWYYFSAMLESETILFKCADSKIGAQGPCPHGAFQLKENSHEERTRESVESRAIVMWAPIDEFPPEVGVAYGKRE
;
A
#
# COMPACT_ATOMS: atom_id res chain seq x y z
N MET A 1 -53.19 40.36 -52.19
CA MET A 1 -53.74 39.00 -52.04
C MET A 1 -52.56 38.05 -51.98
N SER A 2 -52.25 37.58 -50.77
CA SER A 2 -51.16 36.65 -50.48
C SER A 2 -51.60 35.23 -50.86
N PRO A 3 -50.78 34.42 -51.55
CA PRO A 3 -51.00 32.99 -51.63
C PRO A 3 -50.14 32.25 -50.59
N SER A 4 -50.82 31.78 -49.55
CA SER A 4 -50.66 30.50 -48.83
C SER A 4 -49.28 29.82 -48.86
N ALA A 5 -48.56 29.90 -47.74
CA ALA A 5 -47.49 28.97 -47.41
C ALA A 5 -48.10 27.64 -46.97
N VAL A 6 -47.73 26.55 -47.65
CA VAL A 6 -48.00 25.19 -47.22
C VAL A 6 -47.08 24.90 -46.03
N ALA A 7 -47.67 24.67 -44.86
CA ALA A 7 -46.95 24.19 -43.69
C ALA A 7 -46.45 22.77 -43.96
N SER A 8 -45.14 22.59 -44.15
CA SER A 8 -44.51 21.29 -43.97
C SER A 8 -44.37 21.07 -42.46
N THR A 9 -45.23 20.21 -41.91
CA THR A 9 -45.00 19.60 -40.62
C THR A 9 -43.70 18.80 -40.70
N THR A 10 -42.61 19.35 -40.21
CA THR A 10 -41.43 18.57 -39.82
C THR A 10 -41.89 17.67 -38.69
N HIS A 11 -41.94 16.37 -38.96
CA HIS A 11 -41.88 15.38 -37.89
C HIS A 11 -40.55 15.61 -37.18
N ASP A 12 -40.58 16.21 -35.99
CA ASP A 12 -39.53 16.02 -35.01
C ASP A 12 -39.51 14.52 -34.72
N GLU A 13 -38.57 13.80 -35.34
CA GLU A 13 -38.26 12.43 -34.94
C GLU A 13 -37.85 12.50 -33.47
N GLU A 14 -38.67 11.97 -32.57
CA GLU A 14 -38.30 11.76 -31.17
C GLU A 14 -36.98 10.99 -31.15
N GLN A 15 -35.92 11.66 -30.70
CA GLN A 15 -34.60 11.06 -30.59
C GLN A 15 -34.70 9.91 -29.58
N ASP A 16 -34.40 8.69 -30.02
CA ASP A 16 -34.42 7.50 -29.17
C ASP A 16 -33.26 7.57 -28.17
N ASP A 17 -33.55 8.07 -26.97
CA ASP A 17 -32.57 8.19 -25.87
C ASP A 17 -32.14 6.83 -25.29
N SER A 18 -32.72 5.71 -25.75
CA SER A 18 -32.40 4.38 -25.24
C SER A 18 -31.06 3.84 -25.76
N ALA A 19 -30.60 4.27 -26.94
CA ALA A 19 -29.35 3.81 -27.52
C ALA A 19 -28.79 4.74 -28.63
N ILE A 20 -27.51 4.56 -28.96
CA ILE A 20 -26.82 5.27 -30.03
C ILE A 20 -26.25 4.28 -31.04
N GLU A 21 -26.61 4.48 -32.31
CA GLU A 21 -25.95 3.79 -33.42
C GLU A 21 -24.58 4.41 -33.70
N SER A 22 -23.56 3.57 -33.66
CA SER A 22 -22.19 3.97 -33.95
C SER A 22 -21.39 2.78 -34.50
N SER A 23 -20.08 2.80 -34.33
CA SER A 23 -19.17 1.77 -34.76
C SER A 23 -17.95 1.70 -33.85
N MET A 24 -17.37 0.52 -33.75
CA MET A 24 -16.20 0.24 -32.93
C MET A 24 -15.24 -0.66 -33.70
N TYR A 25 -13.95 -0.55 -33.41
CA TYR A 25 -12.97 -1.46 -33.98
C TYR A 25 -12.86 -2.73 -33.13
N TYR A 26 -12.72 -3.87 -33.79
CA TYR A 26 -12.46 -5.18 -33.22
C TYR A 26 -11.24 -5.80 -33.88
N LEU A 27 -10.66 -6.81 -33.26
CA LEU A 27 -9.64 -7.63 -33.90
C LEU A 27 -10.25 -8.41 -35.08
N ASP A 28 -9.52 -8.47 -36.19
CA ASP A 28 -9.90 -9.29 -37.34
C ASP A 28 -9.82 -10.79 -37.03
N ARG A 29 -10.86 -11.54 -37.40
CA ARG A 29 -10.88 -13.01 -37.27
C ARG A 29 -10.07 -13.61 -38.41
N THR A 30 -8.85 -14.06 -38.10
CA THR A 30 -7.95 -14.66 -39.10
C THR A 30 -7.30 -15.93 -38.54
N SER A 31 -7.01 -16.90 -39.40
CA SER A 31 -6.31 -18.14 -39.01
C SER A 31 -4.83 -17.93 -38.70
N LEU A 32 -4.29 -16.72 -38.90
CA LEU A 32 -2.94 -16.38 -38.43
C LEU A 32 -2.85 -16.58 -36.91
N HIS A 33 -3.90 -16.20 -36.19
CA HIS A 33 -3.91 -16.22 -34.74
C HIS A 33 -4.13 -17.59 -34.11
N ASP A 34 -4.36 -18.61 -34.94
CA ASP A 34 -4.33 -20.02 -34.51
C ASP A 34 -2.89 -20.50 -34.24
N VAL A 35 -1.90 -19.83 -34.83
CA VAL A 35 -0.47 -20.20 -34.74
C VAL A 35 0.44 -19.08 -34.25
N GLU A 36 0.00 -17.82 -34.34
CA GLU A 36 0.78 -16.65 -33.94
C GLU A 36 -0.05 -15.68 -33.10
N LYS A 37 0.37 -15.48 -31.85
CA LYS A 37 -0.31 -14.56 -30.92
C LYS A 37 -0.31 -13.12 -31.46
N PRO A 38 -1.44 -12.40 -31.39
CA PRO A 38 -1.48 -10.99 -31.78
C PRO A 38 -0.52 -10.15 -30.92
N TYR A 39 0.17 -9.19 -31.53
CA TYR A 39 0.98 -8.21 -30.82
C TYR A 39 0.87 -6.81 -31.42
N SER A 40 1.16 -5.79 -30.61
CA SER A 40 1.39 -4.42 -31.05
C SER A 40 2.54 -3.77 -30.27
N MET A 41 3.43 -3.09 -30.99
CA MET A 41 4.59 -2.41 -30.44
C MET A 41 4.32 -0.91 -30.32
N ARG A 42 4.69 -0.31 -29.19
CA ARG A 42 4.58 1.13 -28.91
C ARG A 42 5.79 1.94 -29.38
N TYR A 43 6.75 1.27 -30.01
CA TYR A 43 7.87 1.85 -30.72
C TYR A 43 7.86 1.40 -32.19
N LEU A 44 8.74 1.98 -33.01
CA LEU A 44 8.93 1.58 -34.41
C LEU A 44 10.04 0.51 -34.50
N PRO A 45 9.70 -0.77 -34.73
CA PRO A 45 10.70 -1.82 -34.80
C PRO A 45 11.43 -1.82 -36.16
N GLU A 46 12.67 -2.31 -36.16
CA GLU A 46 13.42 -2.56 -37.40
C GLU A 46 13.15 -3.97 -37.94
N GLY A 47 12.74 -4.09 -39.20
CA GLY A 47 12.65 -5.37 -39.91
C GLY A 47 11.43 -6.25 -39.61
N ILE A 48 10.52 -5.82 -38.72
CA ILE A 48 9.25 -6.49 -38.43
C ILE A 48 8.08 -5.48 -38.44
N PRO A 49 6.84 -5.90 -38.69
CA PRO A 49 5.68 -5.02 -38.57
C PRO A 49 5.48 -4.53 -37.13
N GLN A 50 5.00 -3.29 -36.96
CA GLN A 50 4.67 -2.75 -35.63
C GLN A 50 3.52 -3.51 -34.95
N SER A 51 2.66 -4.19 -35.72
CA SER A 51 1.67 -5.14 -35.22
C SER A 51 1.44 -6.22 -36.27
N ASN A 52 1.12 -7.44 -35.84
CA ASN A 52 0.76 -8.55 -36.74
C ASN A 52 -0.75 -8.70 -36.98
N TYR A 53 -1.58 -7.89 -36.33
CA TYR A 53 -3.04 -7.96 -36.47
C TYR A 53 -3.65 -6.80 -37.24
N LYS A 54 -4.87 -7.02 -37.73
CA LYS A 54 -5.71 -6.00 -38.37
C LYS A 54 -6.91 -5.68 -37.48
N LYS A 55 -7.40 -4.45 -37.62
CA LYS A 55 -8.60 -3.97 -36.94
C LYS A 55 -9.73 -3.87 -37.94
N VAL A 56 -10.90 -4.39 -37.61
CA VAL A 56 -12.10 -4.31 -38.45
C VAL A 56 -13.10 -3.38 -37.77
N LYS A 57 -13.76 -2.52 -38.55
CA LYS A 57 -14.77 -1.61 -38.03
C LYS A 57 -16.14 -2.26 -38.16
N CYS A 58 -16.80 -2.51 -37.04
CA CYS A 58 -18.14 -3.10 -37.01
C CYS A 58 -19.18 -2.09 -36.52
N PRO A 59 -20.45 -2.19 -36.97
CA PRO A 59 -21.55 -1.47 -36.36
C PRO A 59 -21.68 -1.83 -34.88
N MET A 60 -22.10 -0.87 -34.07
CA MET A 60 -22.35 -1.04 -32.64
C MET A 60 -23.60 -0.25 -32.27
N ASN A 61 -24.43 -0.83 -31.42
CA ASN A 61 -25.54 -0.13 -30.77
C ASN A 61 -25.20 0.05 -29.28
N ALA A 62 -24.88 1.27 -28.86
CA ALA A 62 -24.50 1.59 -27.49
C ALA A 62 -25.74 2.01 -26.68
N LYS A 63 -26.16 1.17 -25.74
CA LYS A 63 -27.35 1.39 -24.90
C LYS A 63 -27.09 2.37 -23.76
N SER A 64 -28.05 3.25 -23.50
CA SER A 64 -27.98 4.26 -22.45
C SER A 64 -28.15 3.64 -21.06
N MET A 65 -27.12 3.70 -20.23
CA MET A 65 -27.22 3.29 -18.82
C MET A 65 -28.27 4.12 -18.06
N ARG A 66 -28.48 5.39 -18.43
CA ARG A 66 -29.50 6.24 -17.81
C ARG A 66 -30.91 5.76 -18.13
N TYR A 67 -31.17 5.40 -19.40
CA TYR A 67 -32.48 4.91 -19.84
C TYR A 67 -32.89 3.63 -19.11
N TYR A 68 -31.95 2.67 -18.97
CA TYR A 68 -32.20 1.40 -18.28
C TYR A 68 -32.08 1.49 -16.75
N GLY A 69 -31.84 2.69 -16.21
CA GLY A 69 -31.60 2.93 -14.79
C GLY A 69 -30.16 2.60 -14.40
N VAL A 70 -29.37 3.62 -14.09
CA VAL A 70 -27.92 3.50 -13.84
C VAL A 70 -27.61 2.51 -12.71
N ASP A 71 -28.47 2.44 -11.70
CA ASP A 71 -28.31 1.54 -10.56
C ASP A 71 -28.74 0.09 -10.86
N SER A 72 -29.10 -0.26 -12.09
CA SER A 72 -29.33 -1.66 -12.50
C SER A 72 -28.03 -2.39 -12.86
N PHE A 73 -26.95 -1.66 -13.11
CA PHE A 73 -25.65 -2.21 -13.48
C PHE A 73 -24.81 -2.44 -12.23
N ARG A 74 -24.36 -3.68 -12.04
CA ARG A 74 -23.55 -4.10 -10.89
C ARG A 74 -22.28 -4.77 -11.36
N LEU A 75 -21.17 -4.42 -10.71
CA LEU A 75 -19.84 -4.87 -11.09
C LEU A 75 -19.73 -6.40 -11.13
N ASN A 76 -20.33 -7.09 -10.15
CA ASN A 76 -20.29 -8.55 -10.04
C ASN A 76 -21.26 -9.29 -10.98
N GLU A 77 -22.17 -8.57 -11.64
CA GLU A 77 -23.18 -9.17 -12.52
C GLU A 77 -22.85 -8.95 -14.00
N CYS A 78 -22.53 -7.72 -14.39
CA CYS A 78 -22.31 -7.33 -15.79
C CYS A 78 -20.88 -6.86 -16.07
N GLY A 79 -20.02 -6.79 -15.05
CA GLY A 79 -18.61 -6.43 -15.18
C GLY A 79 -18.31 -4.94 -15.00
N PHE A 80 -19.33 -4.09 -14.84
CA PHE A 80 -19.18 -2.66 -14.62
C PHE A 80 -20.28 -2.05 -13.75
N GLN A 81 -20.02 -0.89 -13.16
CA GLN A 81 -21.02 -0.08 -12.44
C GLN A 81 -20.61 1.39 -12.35
N ARG A 82 -21.58 2.27 -12.09
CA ARG A 82 -21.32 3.67 -11.73
C ARG A 82 -21.20 3.80 -10.21
N ILE A 83 -20.21 4.56 -9.77
CA ILE A 83 -20.07 5.01 -8.39
C ILE A 83 -20.07 6.54 -8.33
N GLU A 84 -20.40 7.09 -7.15
CA GLU A 84 -20.16 8.51 -6.89
C GLU A 84 -18.72 8.71 -6.42
N LEU A 85 -17.98 9.57 -7.12
CA LEU A 85 -16.64 9.99 -6.74
C LEU A 85 -16.52 11.50 -6.87
N LYS A 86 -16.81 12.19 -5.76
CA LYS A 86 -16.58 13.62 -5.62
C LYS A 86 -15.14 13.86 -5.20
N THR A 87 -14.50 14.83 -5.84
CA THR A 87 -13.11 15.18 -5.54
C THR A 87 -13.01 16.61 -5.01
N LYS A 88 -11.99 16.85 -4.18
CA LYS A 88 -11.60 18.20 -3.76
C LYS A 88 -10.81 18.96 -4.84
N LEU A 89 -10.33 18.26 -5.87
CA LEU A 89 -9.56 18.88 -6.93
C LEU A 89 -10.44 19.73 -7.85
N SER A 90 -9.94 20.92 -8.19
CA SER A 90 -10.47 21.71 -9.30
C SER A 90 -9.96 21.18 -10.64
N TYR A 91 -10.53 21.68 -11.75
CA TYR A 91 -10.11 21.28 -13.09
C TYR A 91 -8.60 21.46 -13.31
N ASP A 92 -8.04 22.60 -12.91
CA ASP A 92 -6.62 22.91 -13.14
C ASP A 92 -5.68 22.01 -12.31
N ASP A 93 -6.16 21.50 -11.16
CA ASP A 93 -5.36 20.64 -10.29
C ASP A 93 -5.10 19.25 -10.89
N PHE A 94 -5.90 18.80 -11.87
CA PHE A 94 -5.67 17.52 -12.56
C PHE A 94 -4.42 17.53 -13.44
N TRP A 95 -3.89 18.72 -13.77
CA TRP A 95 -2.63 18.88 -14.49
C TRP A 95 -1.41 18.93 -13.57
N ASP A 96 -1.63 18.87 -12.24
CA ASP A 96 -0.61 18.78 -11.22
C ASP A 96 -0.53 17.34 -10.69
N ASN A 97 0.49 16.59 -11.13
CA ASN A 97 0.68 15.19 -10.74
C ASN A 97 0.76 15.00 -9.22
N GLN A 98 1.34 15.96 -8.49
CA GLN A 98 1.46 15.82 -7.04
C GLN A 98 0.07 15.90 -6.39
N LYS A 99 -0.77 16.83 -6.81
CA LYS A 99 -2.16 16.94 -6.30
C LYS A 99 -3.01 15.74 -6.68
N VAL A 100 -2.86 15.21 -7.89
CA VAL A 100 -3.55 13.99 -8.30
C VAL A 100 -3.15 12.83 -7.37
N GLN A 101 -1.85 12.62 -7.16
CA GLN A 101 -1.33 11.56 -6.28
C GLN A 101 -1.76 11.73 -4.81
N GLU A 102 -1.60 12.92 -4.24
CA GLU A 102 -1.81 13.15 -2.80
C GLU A 102 -3.30 13.28 -2.42
N VAL A 103 -4.16 13.64 -3.36
CA VAL A 103 -5.59 13.90 -3.10
C VAL A 103 -6.47 12.92 -3.84
N TYR A 104 -6.47 12.96 -5.18
CA TYR A 104 -7.43 12.20 -5.98
C TYR A 104 -7.21 10.69 -5.89
N ILE A 105 -5.96 10.23 -5.89
CA ILE A 105 -5.65 8.81 -5.78
C ILE A 105 -6.04 8.26 -4.40
N GLU A 106 -5.92 9.04 -3.33
CA GLU A 106 -6.41 8.64 -2.01
C GLU A 106 -7.95 8.63 -1.97
N GLU A 107 -8.63 9.60 -2.58
CA GLU A 107 -10.09 9.61 -2.72
C GLU A 107 -10.60 8.40 -3.51
N VAL A 108 -9.90 8.00 -4.58
CA VAL A 108 -10.18 6.78 -5.36
C VAL A 108 -10.02 5.53 -4.50
N LYS A 109 -8.93 5.43 -3.72
CA LYS A 109 -8.70 4.29 -2.82
C LYS A 109 -9.82 4.15 -1.81
N ASP A 110 -10.23 5.24 -1.20
CA ASP A 110 -11.29 5.23 -0.18
C ASP A 110 -12.64 4.88 -0.78
N ALA A 111 -13.00 5.45 -1.94
CA ALA A 111 -14.23 5.13 -2.64
C ALA A 111 -14.32 3.64 -3.01
N LEU A 112 -13.23 3.06 -3.51
CA LEU A 112 -13.21 1.64 -3.88
C LEU A 112 -13.16 0.70 -2.69
N LYS A 113 -12.50 1.07 -1.58
CA LYS A 113 -12.60 0.33 -0.32
C LYS A 113 -14.03 0.29 0.19
N ALA A 114 -14.71 1.44 0.16
CA ALA A 114 -16.09 1.54 0.60
C ALA A 114 -17.04 0.74 -0.31
N GLU A 115 -16.92 0.90 -1.62
CA GLU A 115 -17.82 0.28 -2.59
C GLU A 115 -17.65 -1.23 -2.69
N LEU A 116 -16.40 -1.71 -2.73
CA LEU A 116 -16.09 -3.12 -3.01
C LEU A 116 -15.81 -3.93 -1.74
N GLY A 117 -15.81 -3.28 -0.57
CA GLY A 117 -15.38 -3.92 0.68
C GLY A 117 -13.90 -4.32 0.67
N ALA A 118 -13.09 -3.64 -0.15
CA ALA A 118 -11.67 -3.93 -0.31
C ALA A 118 -10.92 -3.71 1.01
N LYS A 119 -10.06 -4.66 1.38
CA LYS A 119 -9.15 -4.46 2.53
C LYS A 119 -7.95 -3.60 2.15
N HIS A 120 -7.56 -3.61 0.89
CA HIS A 120 -6.48 -2.79 0.37
C HIS A 120 -6.74 -2.50 -1.10
N VAL A 121 -6.29 -1.32 -1.54
CA VAL A 121 -6.35 -0.86 -2.93
C VAL A 121 -4.96 -0.35 -3.28
N HIS A 122 -4.29 -1.02 -4.22
CA HIS A 122 -3.03 -0.62 -4.82
C HIS A 122 -3.35 -0.01 -6.18
N VAL A 123 -2.90 1.21 -6.43
CA VAL A 123 -3.09 1.89 -7.71
C VAL A 123 -1.83 1.66 -8.54
N LEU A 124 -1.98 1.01 -9.69
CA LEU A 124 -0.87 0.69 -10.59
C LEU A 124 -0.40 1.91 -11.35
N ASP A 125 -1.36 2.61 -11.95
CA ASP A 125 -1.10 3.76 -12.79
C ASP A 125 -2.36 4.63 -12.95
N TYR A 126 -2.17 5.87 -13.37
CA TYR A 126 -3.23 6.72 -13.86
C TYR A 126 -2.81 7.52 -15.10
N ALA A 127 -3.79 7.85 -15.94
CA ALA A 127 -3.57 8.72 -17.10
C ALA A 127 -4.64 9.81 -17.16
N VAL A 128 -4.19 11.07 -17.18
CA VAL A 128 -5.01 12.23 -17.52
C VAL A 128 -4.99 12.38 -19.04
N ARG A 129 -6.15 12.26 -19.67
CA ARG A 129 -6.28 12.22 -21.14
C ARG A 129 -7.05 13.43 -21.64
N LYS A 130 -6.61 13.96 -22.78
CA LYS A 130 -7.29 15.00 -23.54
C LYS A 130 -7.29 14.63 -25.01
N ARG A 131 -8.49 14.42 -25.54
CA ARG A 131 -8.65 14.08 -26.96
C ARG A 131 -8.23 15.26 -27.82
N HIS A 132 -7.42 14.99 -28.83
CA HIS A 132 -7.10 15.92 -29.90
C HIS A 132 -8.26 15.99 -30.90
N GLU A 133 -8.53 17.17 -31.46
CA GLU A 133 -9.66 17.39 -32.37
C GLU A 133 -9.66 16.45 -33.59
N SER A 134 -8.47 16.09 -34.09
CA SER A 134 -8.29 15.19 -35.25
C SER A 134 -8.53 13.72 -34.94
N PHE A 135 -8.59 13.31 -33.66
CA PHE A 135 -8.82 11.92 -33.29
C PHE A 135 -10.16 11.43 -33.89
N PRO A 136 -10.23 10.21 -34.49
CA PRO A 136 -9.27 9.12 -34.43
C PRO A 136 -8.22 9.13 -35.55
N ILE A 137 -8.18 10.19 -36.36
CA ILE A 137 -7.20 10.34 -37.44
C ILE A 137 -5.85 10.73 -36.83
N SER A 138 -4.83 9.90 -37.06
CA SER A 138 -3.47 10.20 -36.65
C SER A 138 -2.92 11.42 -37.41
N THR A 139 -2.34 12.37 -36.68
CA THR A 139 -1.61 13.52 -37.26
C THR A 139 -0.21 13.15 -37.71
N GLY A 140 0.27 11.93 -37.40
CA GLY A 140 1.66 11.51 -37.64
C GLY A 140 2.68 12.15 -36.70
N LYS A 141 2.22 12.86 -35.65
CA LYS A 141 3.05 13.46 -34.60
C LYS A 141 2.62 12.93 -33.24
N GLU A 142 3.52 12.99 -32.27
CA GLU A 142 3.17 12.75 -30.87
C GLU A 142 2.17 13.83 -30.39
N TYR A 143 1.16 13.38 -29.65
CA TYR A 143 0.20 14.27 -29.02
C TYR A 143 0.70 14.66 -27.63
N GLU A 144 0.36 15.86 -27.19
CA GLU A 144 0.67 16.33 -25.83
C GLU A 144 0.00 15.46 -24.74
N TYR A 145 -1.15 14.88 -25.06
CA TYR A 145 -1.91 14.02 -24.16
C TYR A 145 -2.30 12.71 -24.83
N ASP A 146 -2.45 11.67 -24.02
CA ASP A 146 -2.92 10.38 -24.49
C ASP A 146 -4.32 10.45 -25.10
N GLN A 147 -4.48 9.74 -26.20
CA GLN A 147 -5.72 9.69 -26.96
C GLN A 147 -6.62 8.52 -26.51
N PRO A 148 -7.93 8.58 -26.78
CA PRO A 148 -8.80 7.43 -26.54
C PRO A 148 -8.37 6.20 -27.35
N THR A 149 -8.67 5.01 -26.85
CA THR A 149 -8.56 3.77 -27.64
C THR A 149 -9.89 3.51 -28.33
N ALA A 150 -9.88 3.24 -29.63
CA ALA A 150 -11.09 2.93 -30.42
C ALA A 150 -11.27 1.43 -30.74
N LEU A 151 -10.33 0.59 -30.28
CA LEU A 151 -10.31 -0.86 -30.41
C LEU A 151 -10.86 -1.49 -29.12
N ALA A 152 -11.87 -2.36 -29.25
CA ALA A 152 -12.43 -3.11 -28.14
C ALA A 152 -11.37 -4.04 -27.51
N HIS A 153 -11.14 -3.87 -26.22
CA HIS A 153 -10.15 -4.64 -25.46
C HIS A 153 -10.55 -4.78 -23.99
N ILE A 154 -9.83 -5.64 -23.29
CA ILE A 154 -9.74 -5.71 -21.83
C ILE A 154 -8.26 -5.52 -21.51
N ASP A 155 -7.90 -4.68 -20.54
CA ASP A 155 -6.50 -4.24 -20.37
C ASP A 155 -5.55 -5.35 -19.97
N PHE A 156 -6.03 -6.37 -19.26
CA PHE A 156 -5.18 -7.46 -18.77
C PHE A 156 -5.86 -8.81 -18.90
N THR A 157 -5.06 -9.83 -19.16
CA THR A 157 -5.43 -11.21 -18.86
C THR A 157 -5.32 -11.47 -17.35
N VAL A 158 -5.90 -12.57 -16.89
CA VAL A 158 -5.74 -13.01 -15.49
C VAL A 158 -4.26 -13.23 -15.21
N GLU A 159 -3.58 -13.98 -16.09
CA GLU A 159 -2.16 -14.32 -16.01
C GLU A 159 -1.26 -13.08 -15.96
N GLU A 160 -1.61 -12.02 -16.70
CA GLU A 160 -0.86 -10.77 -16.66
C GLU A 160 -1.06 -10.04 -15.33
N VAL A 161 -2.27 -10.03 -14.77
CA VAL A 161 -2.48 -9.48 -13.42
C VAL A 161 -1.75 -10.33 -12.39
N GLU A 162 -1.72 -11.64 -12.53
CA GLU A 162 -0.92 -12.51 -11.67
C GLU A 162 0.57 -12.21 -11.80
N ARG A 163 1.08 -11.98 -13.01
CA ARG A 163 2.47 -11.56 -13.26
C ARG A 163 2.76 -10.21 -12.61
N MET A 164 1.86 -9.23 -12.74
CA MET A 164 1.98 -7.94 -12.08
C MET A 164 1.98 -8.08 -10.56
N ILE A 165 1.11 -8.93 -10.00
CA ILE A 165 1.09 -9.25 -8.58
C ILE A 165 2.44 -9.87 -8.16
N ASN A 166 2.99 -10.80 -8.96
CA ASN A 166 4.34 -11.36 -8.77
C ASN A 166 5.44 -10.30 -8.78
N ILE A 167 5.37 -9.30 -9.66
CA ILE A 167 6.36 -8.22 -9.72
C ILE A 167 6.22 -7.27 -8.53
N LEU A 168 5.01 -6.80 -8.24
CA LEU A 168 4.75 -5.76 -7.24
C LEU A 168 4.90 -6.27 -5.82
N TYR A 169 4.44 -7.50 -5.58
CA TYR A 169 4.46 -8.10 -4.25
C TYR A 169 5.63 -9.06 -4.06
N GLY A 170 6.41 -9.29 -5.12
CA GLY A 170 7.58 -10.15 -5.14
C GLY A 170 7.21 -11.52 -4.60
N ASN A 171 7.96 -11.95 -3.62
CA ASN A 171 7.71 -13.18 -2.93
C ASN A 171 6.29 -13.50 -2.44
N ARG A 172 5.53 -12.47 -2.12
CA ARG A 172 4.28 -12.59 -1.37
C ARG A 172 3.09 -12.34 -2.27
N ALA A 173 3.38 -12.36 -3.56
CA ALA A 173 2.41 -12.57 -4.59
C ALA A 173 1.59 -13.82 -4.32
N GLU A 174 2.19 -14.93 -3.87
CA GLU A 174 1.44 -16.17 -3.60
C GLU A 174 0.32 -15.95 -2.56
N GLU A 175 0.53 -15.10 -1.55
CA GLU A 175 -0.52 -14.72 -0.59
C GLU A 175 -1.64 -13.87 -1.21
N VAL A 176 -1.29 -12.91 -2.09
CA VAL A 176 -2.28 -12.11 -2.82
C VAL A 176 -3.07 -13.00 -3.77
N LEU A 177 -2.38 -13.88 -4.50
CA LEU A 177 -2.93 -14.82 -5.47
C LEU A 177 -3.83 -15.87 -4.82
N LYS A 178 -3.49 -16.34 -3.62
CA LYS A 178 -4.36 -17.21 -2.81
C LYS A 178 -5.58 -16.47 -2.25
N GLY A 179 -5.52 -15.14 -2.18
CA GLY A 179 -6.63 -14.29 -1.80
C GLY A 179 -7.59 -14.00 -2.96
N GLY A 180 -8.76 -13.44 -2.62
CA GLY A 180 -9.63 -12.83 -3.63
C GLY A 180 -9.03 -11.50 -4.07
N TRP A 181 -8.64 -11.39 -5.34
CA TRP A 181 -8.15 -10.15 -5.94
C TRP A 181 -8.97 -9.81 -7.18
N GLN A 182 -9.07 -8.51 -7.46
CA GLN A 182 -9.70 -7.97 -8.66
C GLN A 182 -8.81 -6.87 -9.21
N ALA A 183 -8.61 -6.87 -10.52
CA ALA A 183 -8.07 -5.73 -11.24
C ALA A 183 -9.24 -4.86 -11.70
N ILE A 184 -9.36 -3.66 -11.12
CA ILE A 184 -10.46 -2.74 -11.38
C ILE A 184 -9.92 -1.50 -12.06
N ASN A 185 -10.60 -1.12 -13.13
CA ASN A 185 -10.40 0.17 -13.79
C ASN A 185 -11.41 1.15 -13.23
N LEU A 186 -10.99 2.40 -13.06
CA LEU A 186 -11.84 3.53 -12.76
C LEU A 186 -11.67 4.57 -13.86
N TRP A 187 -12.79 5.01 -14.41
CA TRP A 187 -12.84 6.00 -15.47
C TRP A 187 -13.83 7.11 -15.15
N LYS A 188 -13.36 8.35 -15.25
CA LYS A 188 -14.14 9.53 -14.85
C LYS A 188 -13.81 10.75 -15.71
N PRO A 189 -14.80 11.55 -16.15
CA PRO A 189 -14.55 12.83 -16.78
C PRO A 189 -14.03 13.87 -15.78
N ILE A 190 -13.06 14.68 -16.21
CA ILE A 190 -12.58 15.84 -15.45
C ILE A 190 -13.26 17.14 -15.91
N LYS A 191 -13.90 17.11 -17.09
CA LYS A 191 -14.79 18.14 -17.61
C LYS A 191 -16.10 17.48 -18.06
N GLY A 192 -17.23 18.01 -17.62
CA GLY A 192 -18.55 17.42 -17.88
C GLY A 192 -19.65 18.46 -18.16
N PRO A 193 -20.83 18.01 -18.59
CA PRO A 193 -21.18 16.60 -18.87
C PRO A 193 -20.43 16.06 -20.10
N LEU A 194 -19.89 14.84 -20.00
CA LEU A 194 -19.10 14.23 -21.07
C LEU A 194 -20.00 13.48 -22.06
N ASN A 195 -19.96 13.92 -23.31
CA ASN A 195 -20.64 13.26 -24.44
C ASN A 195 -19.74 13.00 -25.64
N ASP A 196 -18.60 13.70 -25.77
CA ASP A 196 -17.61 13.46 -26.81
C ASP A 196 -16.81 12.19 -26.48
N TRP A 197 -16.78 11.24 -27.42
CA TRP A 197 -16.07 9.96 -27.28
C TRP A 197 -16.29 9.22 -25.94
N PRO A 198 -17.55 8.92 -25.53
CA PRO A 198 -17.80 8.26 -24.26
C PRO A 198 -17.18 6.85 -24.19
N LEU A 199 -17.06 6.33 -22.97
CA LEU A 199 -16.62 4.96 -22.76
C LEU A 199 -17.77 3.99 -23.00
N GLY A 200 -17.61 3.10 -23.98
CA GLY A 200 -18.46 1.93 -24.16
C GLY A 200 -17.98 0.80 -23.25
N LEU A 201 -18.92 0.16 -22.56
CA LEU A 201 -18.72 -0.97 -21.66
C LEU A 201 -19.58 -2.14 -22.14
N CYS A 202 -18.96 -3.27 -22.44
CA CYS A 202 -19.65 -4.49 -22.83
C CYS A 202 -20.15 -5.22 -21.60
N ASP A 203 -21.41 -5.64 -21.61
CA ASP A 203 -21.95 -6.57 -20.61
C ASP A 203 -21.24 -7.90 -20.72
N ALA A 204 -20.49 -8.27 -19.69
CA ALA A 204 -19.68 -9.48 -19.65
C ALA A 204 -20.51 -10.75 -19.90
N ARG A 205 -21.82 -10.74 -19.60
CA ARG A 205 -22.72 -11.88 -19.82
C ARG A 205 -23.04 -12.11 -21.30
N SER A 206 -22.74 -11.13 -22.15
CA SER A 206 -22.94 -11.19 -23.60
C SER A 206 -21.68 -11.54 -24.39
N LEU A 207 -20.53 -11.60 -23.71
CA LEU A 207 -19.22 -11.89 -24.26
C LEU A 207 -18.85 -13.35 -23.98
N ASP A 208 -18.56 -14.11 -25.03
CA ASP A 208 -17.96 -15.43 -24.88
C ASP A 208 -16.44 -15.28 -24.77
N PHE A 209 -15.89 -15.39 -23.56
CA PHE A 209 -14.46 -15.17 -23.33
C PHE A 209 -13.57 -16.15 -24.12
N GLU A 210 -14.03 -17.37 -24.39
CA GLU A 210 -13.22 -18.37 -25.11
C GLU A 210 -13.18 -18.10 -26.62
N THR A 211 -14.30 -17.64 -27.19
CA THR A 211 -14.43 -17.51 -28.65
C THR A 211 -14.41 -16.08 -29.17
N ASP A 212 -14.70 -15.10 -28.31
CA ASP A 212 -14.77 -13.67 -28.65
C ASP A 212 -13.59 -12.86 -28.07
N THR A 213 -12.62 -13.50 -27.40
CA THR A 213 -11.40 -12.83 -26.96
C THR A 213 -10.13 -13.58 -27.37
N ILE A 214 -9.01 -12.85 -27.46
CA ILE A 214 -7.70 -13.45 -27.68
C ILE A 214 -6.61 -12.66 -26.94
N PRO A 215 -5.71 -13.32 -26.19
CA PRO A 215 -4.56 -12.66 -25.57
C PRO A 215 -3.66 -11.99 -26.60
N SER A 216 -3.21 -10.76 -26.32
CA SER A 216 -2.32 -10.01 -27.21
C SER A 216 -1.27 -9.25 -26.42
N ASP A 217 -0.04 -9.26 -26.94
CA ASP A 217 1.07 -8.53 -26.33
C ASP A 217 1.07 -7.05 -26.76
N ILE A 218 1.19 -6.17 -25.77
CA ILE A 218 1.54 -4.77 -25.95
C ILE A 218 2.99 -4.60 -25.54
N VAL A 219 3.85 -4.35 -26.50
CA VAL A 219 5.31 -4.33 -26.32
C VAL A 219 5.81 -2.90 -26.35
N PHE A 220 6.53 -2.51 -25.30
CA PHE A 220 7.26 -1.26 -25.16
C PHE A 220 8.76 -1.52 -25.39
N ASP A 221 9.56 -0.48 -25.46
CA ASP A 221 11.00 -0.57 -25.68
C ASP A 221 11.75 -1.28 -24.54
N ASP A 222 11.22 -1.19 -23.32
CA ASP A 222 11.84 -1.70 -22.09
C ASP A 222 11.00 -2.76 -21.36
N PHE A 223 9.71 -2.89 -21.64
CA PHE A 223 8.85 -3.94 -21.08
C PHE A 223 7.74 -4.40 -22.04
N PHE A 224 6.94 -5.37 -21.61
CA PHE A 224 5.68 -5.73 -22.28
C PHE A 224 4.59 -5.99 -21.25
N THR A 225 3.35 -5.91 -21.71
CA THR A 225 2.15 -6.32 -20.97
C THR A 225 1.21 -7.08 -21.90
N GLU A 226 0.28 -7.86 -21.37
CA GLU A 226 -0.65 -8.69 -22.14
C GLU A 226 -2.10 -8.28 -21.85
N ASN A 227 -2.85 -8.00 -22.91
CA ASN A 227 -4.25 -7.61 -22.86
C ASN A 227 -5.13 -8.67 -23.56
N LEU A 228 -6.46 -8.56 -23.47
CA LEU A 228 -7.35 -9.32 -24.35
C LEU A 228 -7.88 -8.41 -25.46
N GLN A 229 -7.68 -8.83 -26.70
CA GLN A 229 -8.34 -8.22 -27.86
C GLN A 229 -9.70 -8.86 -28.07
N VAL A 230 -10.70 -8.06 -28.40
CA VAL A 230 -12.07 -8.53 -28.59
C VAL A 230 -12.34 -8.75 -30.08
N LEU A 231 -12.86 -9.92 -30.41
CA LEU A 231 -13.32 -10.26 -31.75
C LEU A 231 -14.81 -9.93 -31.84
N TYR A 232 -15.25 -9.47 -33.01
CA TYR A 232 -16.66 -9.13 -33.19
C TYR A 232 -17.56 -10.37 -33.05
N SER A 233 -18.69 -10.15 -32.37
CA SER A 233 -19.81 -11.08 -32.24
C SER A 233 -21.09 -10.26 -32.19
N SER A 234 -22.17 -10.75 -32.83
CA SER A 234 -23.47 -10.09 -32.82
C SER A 234 -24.15 -10.13 -31.46
N ASN A 235 -23.63 -10.95 -30.53
CA ASN A 235 -24.20 -11.10 -29.19
C ASN A 235 -23.78 -9.96 -28.25
N LEU A 236 -22.64 -9.31 -28.52
CA LEU A 236 -22.07 -8.28 -27.64
C LEU A 236 -23.06 -7.14 -27.38
N GLN A 237 -23.35 -6.89 -26.11
CA GLN A 237 -24.24 -5.82 -25.65
C GLN A 237 -23.41 -4.69 -25.04
N TRP A 238 -23.41 -3.54 -25.71
CA TRP A 238 -22.64 -2.38 -25.30
C TRP A 238 -23.52 -1.35 -24.60
N TYR A 239 -22.97 -0.76 -23.54
CA TYR A 239 -23.61 0.27 -22.74
C TYR A 239 -22.67 1.47 -22.57
N TYR A 240 -23.24 2.65 -22.33
CA TYR A 240 -22.49 3.86 -22.01
C TYR A 240 -23.32 4.76 -21.08
N LEU A 241 -22.65 5.69 -20.40
CA LEU A 241 -23.30 6.67 -19.54
C LEU A 241 -23.41 8.01 -20.27
N PRO A 242 -24.60 8.37 -20.83
CA PRO A 242 -24.79 9.69 -21.45
C PRO A 242 -24.73 10.80 -20.41
N ASP A 243 -24.28 11.98 -20.83
CA ASP A 243 -24.13 13.16 -19.98
C ASP A 243 -23.38 12.85 -18.67
N GLN A 244 -22.27 12.12 -18.75
CA GLN A 244 -21.56 11.72 -17.54
C GLN A 244 -20.96 12.93 -16.83
N GLU A 245 -21.33 13.12 -15.58
CA GLU A 245 -20.90 14.24 -14.78
C GLU A 245 -19.54 14.02 -14.12
N THR A 246 -18.91 15.11 -13.70
CA THR A 246 -17.60 15.09 -13.02
C THR A 246 -17.65 14.54 -11.59
N TRP A 247 -18.78 14.04 -11.11
CA TRP A 247 -18.88 13.30 -9.85
C TRP A 247 -19.25 11.83 -10.07
N GLU A 248 -19.52 11.42 -11.31
CA GLU A 248 -19.81 10.05 -11.69
C GLU A 248 -18.53 9.38 -12.19
N ALA A 249 -18.11 8.30 -11.52
CA ALA A 249 -17.05 7.43 -12.01
C ALA A 249 -17.63 6.08 -12.44
N LEU A 250 -17.15 5.56 -13.56
CA LEU A 250 -17.42 4.20 -14.01
C LEU A 250 -16.29 3.31 -13.51
N ILE A 251 -16.64 2.23 -12.82
CA ILE A 251 -15.68 1.18 -12.47
C ILE A 251 -16.02 -0.09 -13.21
N PHE A 252 -15.01 -0.82 -13.66
CA PHE A 252 -15.19 -2.03 -14.44
C PHE A 252 -14.00 -2.98 -14.27
N LYS A 253 -14.24 -4.28 -14.43
CA LYS A 253 -13.24 -5.32 -14.19
C LYS A 253 -12.32 -5.48 -15.40
N SER A 254 -11.02 -5.52 -15.15
CA SER A 254 -10.03 -6.03 -16.11
C SER A 254 -9.72 -7.50 -15.87
N ALA A 255 -9.74 -7.95 -14.61
CA ALA A 255 -9.63 -9.35 -14.24
C ALA A 255 -10.19 -9.59 -12.83
N ASP A 256 -10.59 -10.83 -12.54
CA ASP A 256 -11.09 -11.29 -11.25
C ASP A 256 -10.49 -12.66 -10.94
N SER A 257 -9.91 -12.82 -9.75
CA SER A 257 -9.30 -14.09 -9.33
C SER A 257 -10.32 -15.17 -9.00
N GLN A 258 -11.57 -14.78 -8.77
CA GLN A 258 -12.65 -15.70 -8.46
C GLN A 258 -13.44 -16.01 -9.73
N THR A 259 -14.00 -17.21 -9.80
CA THR A 259 -14.96 -17.57 -10.85
C THR A 259 -16.20 -16.69 -10.74
N SER A 260 -16.22 -15.60 -11.51
CA SER A 260 -17.31 -14.64 -11.58
C SER A 260 -18.15 -14.87 -12.83
N GLN A 261 -19.45 -14.55 -12.76
CA GLN A 261 -20.30 -14.47 -13.96
C GLN A 261 -19.87 -13.34 -14.91
N ALA A 262 -19.08 -12.38 -14.40
CA ALA A 262 -18.49 -11.29 -15.14
C ALA A 262 -17.02 -11.14 -14.74
N PRO A 263 -16.11 -11.94 -15.33
CA PRO A 263 -14.69 -11.96 -14.93
C PRO A 263 -13.92 -10.72 -15.41
N ALA A 264 -14.36 -10.11 -16.51
CA ALA A 264 -13.80 -8.87 -17.05
C ALA A 264 -14.83 -8.13 -17.93
N CYS A 265 -14.57 -6.87 -18.25
CA CYS A 265 -15.43 -6.01 -19.07
C CYS A 265 -14.64 -5.47 -20.26
N ALA A 266 -15.03 -5.93 -21.46
CA ALA A 266 -14.54 -5.35 -22.69
C ALA A 266 -15.01 -3.89 -22.80
N HIS A 267 -14.09 -3.01 -23.18
CA HIS A 267 -14.38 -1.58 -23.24
C HIS A 267 -13.61 -0.90 -24.38
N SER A 268 -14.10 0.27 -24.79
CA SER A 268 -13.43 1.14 -25.76
C SER A 268 -14.14 2.48 -25.85
N GLY A 269 -13.42 3.54 -26.25
CA GLY A 269 -14.04 4.78 -26.66
C GLY A 269 -14.74 4.59 -28.01
N PHE A 270 -15.92 5.20 -28.17
CA PHE A 270 -16.63 5.19 -29.45
C PHE A 270 -17.11 6.58 -29.86
N PHE A 271 -17.30 6.78 -31.15
CA PHE A 271 -17.78 8.05 -31.67
C PHE A 271 -19.27 8.23 -31.31
N ASN A 272 -19.61 9.33 -30.63
CA ASN A 272 -21.00 9.71 -30.38
C ASN A 272 -21.44 10.74 -31.45
N PRO A 273 -22.34 10.38 -32.39
CA PRO A 273 -22.83 11.31 -33.42
C PRO A 273 -23.67 12.46 -32.86
N HIS A 274 -24.15 12.35 -31.63
CA HIS A 274 -24.97 13.38 -30.97
C HIS A 274 -24.15 14.34 -30.10
N ALA A 275 -22.83 14.14 -30.00
CA ALA A 275 -21.96 15.06 -29.26
C ALA A 275 -21.92 16.44 -29.92
N LYS A 276 -22.06 17.51 -29.13
CA LYS A 276 -21.96 18.90 -29.62
C LYS A 276 -20.50 19.23 -29.95
N ASN A 277 -20.28 19.84 -31.12
CA ASN A 277 -18.94 20.29 -31.53
C ASN A 277 -18.37 21.31 -30.53
N GLY A 278 -17.14 21.05 -30.02
CA GLY A 278 -16.35 22.03 -29.25
C GLY A 278 -15.88 21.55 -27.87
N ASP A 279 -16.51 20.53 -27.28
CA ASP A 279 -16.08 19.96 -25.99
C ASP A 279 -15.34 18.65 -26.20
N LEU A 280 -14.01 18.75 -26.40
CA LEU A 280 -13.14 17.59 -26.51
C LEU A 280 -13.15 16.79 -25.21
N ARG A 281 -13.21 15.46 -25.32
CA ARG A 281 -13.12 14.53 -24.19
C ARG A 281 -11.89 14.79 -23.33
N GLU A 282 -12.13 15.00 -22.03
CA GLU A 282 -11.10 15.08 -21.01
C GLU A 282 -11.46 14.21 -19.82
N ASN A 283 -10.60 13.24 -19.49
CA ASN A 283 -10.89 12.22 -18.50
C ASN A 283 -9.65 11.78 -17.74
N LEU A 284 -9.87 11.18 -16.57
CA LEU A 284 -8.87 10.46 -15.81
C LEU A 284 -9.21 8.96 -15.82
N TYR A 285 -8.18 8.16 -16.03
CA TYR A 285 -8.23 6.70 -16.02
C TYR A 285 -7.27 6.21 -14.93
N THR A 286 -7.72 5.31 -14.04
CA THR A 286 -6.93 4.77 -12.92
C THR A 286 -7.10 3.26 -12.85
N LEU A 287 -6.01 2.53 -12.70
CA LEU A 287 -5.98 1.06 -12.66
C LEU A 287 -5.56 0.55 -11.28
N ILE A 288 -6.25 -0.47 -10.75
CA ILE A 288 -6.13 -0.88 -9.35
C ILE A 288 -6.09 -2.39 -9.14
N ILE A 289 -5.24 -2.86 -8.21
CA ILE A 289 -5.16 -4.24 -7.68
C ILE A 289 -5.41 -4.25 -6.15
N MET A 290 -6.20 -5.17 -5.62
CA MET A 290 -6.42 -5.30 -4.16
C MET A 290 -5.46 -6.28 -3.45
N ALA A 291 -5.08 -6.03 -2.19
CA ALA A 291 -3.79 -6.51 -1.62
C ALA A 291 -3.74 -7.35 -0.32
N ARG A 292 -2.54 -7.29 0.32
CA ARG A 292 -1.66 -8.35 0.81
C ARG A 292 -1.65 -8.46 2.34
N VAL A 293 -1.83 -9.67 2.89
CA VAL A 293 -1.81 -9.99 4.33
C VAL A 293 -0.85 -11.15 4.59
N VAL A 294 0.20 -10.97 5.42
CA VAL A 294 1.20 -12.02 5.71
C VAL A 294 0.75 -12.87 6.86
N ASN A 295 1.11 -14.15 6.79
CA ASN A 295 1.25 -14.97 7.99
C ASN A 295 2.74 -15.06 8.36
N GLY A 296 3.11 -14.43 9.47
CA GLY A 296 4.47 -14.46 10.02
C GLY A 296 4.51 -15.25 11.32
N GLU A 297 5.60 -15.97 11.56
CA GLU A 297 5.83 -16.61 12.86
C GLU A 297 6.48 -15.61 13.82
N LEU A 298 5.84 -15.38 14.96
CA LEU A 298 6.36 -14.60 16.08
C LEU A 298 6.46 -15.49 17.33
N THR A 299 7.47 -15.24 18.16
CA THR A 299 7.63 -15.96 19.43
C THR A 299 7.01 -15.13 20.55
N PHE A 300 6.14 -15.73 21.36
CA PHE A 300 5.47 -15.10 22.49
C PHE A 300 5.88 -15.78 23.80
N LEU A 301 5.64 -15.11 24.92
CA LEU A 301 5.68 -15.76 26.23
C LEU A 301 4.44 -16.65 26.35
N GLN A 302 4.64 -17.93 26.66
CA GLN A 302 3.54 -18.86 26.90
C GLN A 302 2.84 -18.49 28.21
N ARG A 303 1.50 -18.54 28.25
CA ARG A 303 0.76 -18.37 29.49
C ARG A 303 1.02 -19.56 30.42
N HIS A 304 1.37 -19.28 31.68
CA HIS A 304 1.64 -20.30 32.68
C HIS A 304 1.46 -19.74 34.10
N ASP A 305 0.81 -20.49 34.98
CA ASP A 305 0.52 -20.14 36.38
C ASP A 305 1.77 -19.82 37.23
N MET A 306 2.98 -20.11 36.73
CA MET A 306 4.21 -19.78 37.45
C MET A 306 4.43 -18.26 37.49
N TYR A 307 3.93 -17.54 36.48
CA TYR A 307 4.12 -16.10 36.37
C TYR A 307 3.25 -15.30 37.35
N ASP A 308 2.27 -15.95 37.99
CA ASP A 308 1.47 -15.35 39.06
C ASP A 308 2.27 -15.17 40.36
N THR A 309 3.36 -15.93 40.53
CA THR A 309 4.18 -15.92 41.75
C THR A 309 5.66 -15.66 41.50
N VAL A 310 6.14 -15.86 40.27
CA VAL A 310 7.55 -15.68 39.89
C VAL A 310 7.62 -14.79 38.66
N LYS A 311 8.20 -13.61 38.82
CA LYS A 311 8.46 -12.71 37.69
C LYS A 311 9.46 -13.36 36.72
N PRO A 312 9.17 -13.44 35.41
CA PRO A 312 10.10 -13.99 34.43
C PRO A 312 11.40 -13.18 34.36
N TYR A 313 12.53 -13.86 34.15
CA TYR A 313 13.83 -13.20 34.00
C TYR A 313 14.74 -13.91 33.00
N SER A 314 15.75 -13.18 32.51
CA SER A 314 16.87 -13.69 31.72
C SER A 314 18.19 -13.11 32.22
N LEU A 315 19.10 -13.98 32.63
CA LEU A 315 20.45 -13.65 33.04
C LEU A 315 21.37 -13.61 31.81
N ARG A 316 22.04 -12.47 31.62
CA ARG A 316 22.97 -12.19 30.53
C ARG A 316 24.41 -12.58 30.87
N TYR A 317 24.59 -13.34 31.93
CA TYR A 317 25.84 -13.93 32.39
C TYR A 317 25.58 -15.38 32.81
N ASP A 318 26.65 -16.15 33.02
CA ASP A 318 26.54 -17.51 33.55
C ASP A 318 26.43 -17.43 35.08
N PRO A 319 25.27 -17.81 35.66
CA PRO A 319 25.07 -17.69 37.09
C PRO A 319 25.85 -18.78 37.86
N PRO A 320 26.11 -18.58 39.17
CA PRO A 320 26.56 -19.65 40.06
C PRO A 320 25.59 -20.86 40.05
N ASP A 321 26.12 -22.06 40.36
CA ASP A 321 25.39 -23.32 40.29
C ASP A 321 24.00 -23.27 40.98
N ASP A 322 23.02 -23.97 40.39
CA ASP A 322 21.59 -24.09 40.77
C ASP A 322 20.61 -22.95 40.35
N ILE A 323 21.07 -21.85 39.76
CA ILE A 323 20.17 -20.80 39.23
C ILE A 323 19.98 -20.98 37.72
N PRO A 324 18.75 -21.25 37.22
CA PRO A 324 18.50 -21.29 35.79
C PRO A 324 18.81 -19.95 35.12
N ARG A 325 19.51 -19.97 33.99
CA ARG A 325 19.86 -18.75 33.24
C ARG A 325 18.65 -17.94 32.79
N HIS A 326 17.48 -18.56 32.65
CA HIS A 326 16.22 -17.86 32.40
C HIS A 326 15.03 -18.65 32.96
N LYS A 327 13.93 -17.94 33.22
CA LYS A 327 12.62 -18.49 33.60
C LYS A 327 11.55 -18.15 32.55
N LEU A 328 11.87 -18.37 31.29
CA LEU A 328 11.01 -18.07 30.14
C LEU A 328 10.53 -19.36 29.49
N GLN A 329 9.22 -19.56 29.43
CA GLN A 329 8.58 -20.54 28.56
C GLN A 329 7.99 -19.80 27.37
N THR A 330 8.53 -20.06 26.18
CA THR A 330 8.14 -19.34 24.96
C THR A 330 7.43 -20.26 23.98
N GLU A 331 6.46 -19.73 23.25
CA GLU A 331 5.75 -20.44 22.19
C GLU A 331 5.83 -19.67 20.87
N LYS A 332 6.01 -20.38 19.78
CA LYS A 332 5.89 -19.82 18.42
C LYS A 332 4.44 -19.83 18.00
N LYS A 333 3.96 -18.72 17.46
CA LYS A 333 2.61 -18.59 16.91
C LYS A 333 2.70 -17.99 15.53
N GLU A 334 1.91 -18.56 14.62
CA GLU A 334 1.61 -17.89 13.38
C GLU A 334 0.66 -16.71 13.66
N VAL A 335 1.03 -15.55 13.15
CA VAL A 335 0.35 -14.29 13.37
C VAL A 335 0.04 -13.69 12.02
N ARG A 336 -1.20 -13.27 11.86
CA ARG A 336 -1.60 -12.44 10.73
C ARG A 336 -1.03 -11.04 10.93
N ILE A 337 -0.07 -10.66 10.10
CA ILE A 337 0.59 -9.35 10.15
C ILE A 337 0.17 -8.58 8.90
N HIS A 338 -0.38 -7.40 9.12
CA HIS A 338 -0.92 -6.55 8.07
C HIS A 338 0.18 -5.64 7.53
N ASP A 339 0.18 -5.41 6.23
CA ASP A 339 1.04 -4.37 5.67
C ASP A 339 0.44 -2.99 6.02
N ALA A 340 1.23 -2.15 6.68
CA ALA A 340 0.85 -0.79 7.03
C ALA A 340 1.05 0.20 5.87
N ARG A 341 1.57 -0.24 4.72
CA ARG A 341 1.56 0.58 3.49
C ARG A 341 0.12 0.93 3.09
N GLY A 342 -0.14 2.23 2.89
CA GLY A 342 -1.47 2.73 2.52
C GLY A 342 -2.45 2.89 3.68
N ILE A 343 -1.99 2.78 4.92
CA ILE A 343 -2.65 3.34 6.10
C ILE A 343 -1.73 4.39 6.74
N THR A 344 -2.32 5.36 7.44
CA THR A 344 -1.56 6.42 8.14
C THR A 344 -1.67 6.21 9.64
N PRO A 345 -0.98 5.22 10.23
CA PRO A 345 -1.01 4.98 11.65
C PRO A 345 -0.36 6.15 12.38
N SER A 346 -0.92 6.50 13.54
CA SER A 346 -0.43 7.60 14.35
C SER A 346 0.06 7.12 15.70
N LEU A 347 1.05 7.83 16.25
CA LEU A 347 1.57 7.55 17.59
C LEU A 347 0.51 7.72 18.68
N GLU A 348 -0.48 8.60 18.50
CA GLU A 348 -1.52 8.84 19.52
C GLU A 348 -2.60 7.77 19.52
N VAL A 349 -2.93 7.17 18.37
CA VAL A 349 -3.97 6.14 18.27
C VAL A 349 -3.38 4.74 18.29
N ASN A 350 -2.44 4.46 17.37
CA ASN A 350 -1.90 3.12 17.15
C ASN A 350 -0.63 2.84 17.95
N GLY A 351 -0.01 3.89 18.51
CA GLY A 351 1.27 3.79 19.20
C GLY A 351 2.50 3.75 18.28
N PHE A 352 2.32 3.73 16.96
CA PHE A 352 3.40 3.74 15.96
C PHE A 352 3.07 4.59 14.73
N MET A 353 4.10 5.01 14.00
CA MET A 353 3.98 5.71 12.72
C MET A 353 5.22 5.49 11.83
N LEU A 354 5.06 5.74 10.53
CA LEU A 354 6.18 5.83 9.59
C LEU A 354 6.59 7.29 9.39
N THR A 355 7.88 7.57 9.37
CA THR A 355 8.44 8.89 9.08
C THR A 355 9.73 8.77 8.28
N SER A 356 10.25 9.89 7.78
CA SER A 356 11.53 9.96 7.07
C SER A 356 12.51 10.80 7.87
N VAL A 357 13.49 10.14 8.51
CA VAL A 357 14.56 10.83 9.26
C VAL A 357 15.72 11.09 8.30
N SER A 358 15.88 12.34 7.90
CA SER A 358 17.02 12.77 7.09
C SER A 358 18.30 12.62 7.91
N THR A 359 19.33 12.00 7.33
CA THR A 359 20.65 11.87 7.96
C THR A 359 21.74 12.17 6.95
N THR A 360 22.80 12.80 7.41
CA THR A 360 24.02 13.01 6.62
C THR A 360 24.95 11.80 6.62
N MET A 361 24.72 10.82 7.50
CA MET A 361 25.50 9.60 7.59
C MET A 361 25.29 8.69 6.38
N LYS A 362 26.40 8.14 5.88
CA LYS A 362 26.42 7.07 4.87
C LYS A 362 26.35 5.72 5.54
N TYR A 363 26.06 4.68 4.76
CA TYR A 363 25.96 3.30 5.22
C TYR A 363 27.18 2.83 6.05
N ASP A 364 28.41 3.17 5.62
CA ASP A 364 29.62 2.75 6.33
C ASP A 364 29.85 3.46 7.66
N ASP A 365 29.30 4.66 7.83
CA ASP A 365 29.42 5.44 9.06
C ASP A 365 28.70 4.77 10.24
N PHE A 366 27.70 3.92 9.99
CA PHE A 366 27.03 3.08 11.01
C PHE A 366 27.91 1.94 11.57
N ARG A 367 29.20 1.90 11.22
CA ARG A 367 30.21 1.07 11.89
C ARG A 367 31.00 1.84 12.95
N ASP A 368 30.88 3.16 12.98
CA ASP A 368 31.54 4.03 13.94
C ASP A 368 30.52 4.52 14.98
N GLU A 369 30.59 3.93 16.18
CA GLU A 369 29.77 4.28 17.33
C GLU A 369 29.79 5.79 17.63
N LYS A 370 30.95 6.44 17.44
CA LYS A 370 31.08 7.88 17.69
C LYS A 370 30.30 8.70 16.67
N LEU A 371 30.26 8.28 15.40
CA LEU A 371 29.44 8.96 14.39
C LEU A 371 27.95 8.75 14.67
N ILE A 372 27.55 7.56 15.10
CA ILE A 372 26.15 7.31 15.48
C ILE A 372 25.74 8.25 16.62
N GLU A 373 26.58 8.42 17.65
CA GLU A 373 26.29 9.30 18.79
C GLU A 373 26.34 10.79 18.46
N THR A 374 27.33 11.21 17.68
CA THR A 374 27.57 12.65 17.44
C THR A 374 26.80 13.22 16.26
N VAL A 375 26.37 12.37 15.32
CA VAL A 375 25.65 12.78 14.11
C VAL A 375 24.23 12.20 14.11
N TYR A 376 24.06 10.89 13.91
CA TYR A 376 22.72 10.29 13.74
C TYR A 376 21.80 10.50 14.94
N ALA A 377 22.30 10.30 16.15
CA ALA A 377 21.52 10.52 17.37
C ALA A 377 21.08 11.99 17.49
N LYS A 378 21.92 12.95 17.09
CA LYS A 378 21.57 14.39 17.11
C LYS A 378 20.54 14.77 16.05
N GLU A 379 20.67 14.21 14.85
CA GLU A 379 19.67 14.38 13.79
C GLU A 379 18.33 13.76 14.19
N LEU A 380 18.34 12.57 14.80
CA LEU A 380 17.15 11.91 15.32
C LEU A 380 16.51 12.67 16.48
N GLU A 381 17.30 13.16 17.44
CA GLU A 381 16.83 14.03 18.53
C GLU A 381 16.13 15.27 17.96
N GLY A 382 16.73 15.94 16.97
CA GLY A 382 16.14 17.11 16.31
C GLY A 382 14.82 16.79 15.60
N HIS A 383 14.78 15.68 14.85
CA HIS A 383 13.56 15.23 14.16
C HIS A 383 12.41 14.96 15.13
N ILE A 384 12.66 14.14 16.17
CA ILE A 384 11.68 13.80 17.19
C ILE A 384 11.25 15.04 17.96
N LYS A 385 12.19 15.93 18.31
CA LYS A 385 11.88 17.18 19.02
C LYS A 385 10.90 18.05 18.24
N ASN A 386 11.15 18.22 16.94
CA ASN A 386 10.27 18.98 16.05
C ASN A 386 8.91 18.32 15.89
N LEU A 387 8.87 17.00 15.71
CA LEU A 387 7.64 16.23 15.56
C LEU A 387 6.70 16.37 16.78
N PHE A 388 7.27 16.42 17.98
CA PHE A 388 6.51 16.41 19.23
C PHE A 388 6.38 17.77 19.91
N GLY A 389 7.06 18.80 19.42
CA GLY A 389 7.19 20.08 20.11
C GLY A 389 7.74 19.92 21.54
N ALA A 390 8.66 18.97 21.72
CA ALA A 390 9.21 18.65 23.03
C ALA A 390 10.26 19.67 23.48
N SER A 391 10.41 19.86 24.79
CA SER A 391 11.45 20.72 25.35
C SER A 391 12.83 20.11 25.12
N VAL A 392 12.95 18.80 25.42
CA VAL A 392 14.18 18.03 25.30
C VAL A 392 13.87 16.66 24.72
N VAL A 393 14.70 16.22 23.78
CA VAL A 393 14.79 14.84 23.33
C VAL A 393 16.23 14.38 23.49
N LYS A 394 16.40 13.19 24.04
CA LYS A 394 17.71 12.58 24.23
C LYS A 394 17.67 11.14 23.74
N VAL A 395 18.57 10.78 22.82
CA VAL A 395 18.82 9.37 22.48
C VAL A 395 19.68 8.78 23.60
N ILE A 396 19.21 7.67 24.16
CA ILE A 396 19.76 7.03 25.37
C ILE A 396 20.47 5.71 25.07
N ASP A 397 20.16 5.07 23.93
CA ASP A 397 20.75 3.84 23.43
C ASP A 397 20.51 3.73 21.94
N TYR A 398 21.40 3.03 21.25
CA TYR A 398 21.22 2.55 19.90
C TYR A 398 21.80 1.15 19.73
N ASN A 399 21.22 0.38 18.82
CA ASN A 399 21.68 -0.95 18.47
C ASN A 399 21.74 -1.12 16.97
N VAL A 400 22.95 -1.31 16.46
CA VAL A 400 23.16 -1.76 15.07
C VAL A 400 23.05 -3.27 15.05
N ARG A 401 22.04 -3.77 14.33
CA ARG A 401 21.83 -5.20 14.12
C ARG A 401 22.23 -5.57 12.70
N ARG A 402 22.99 -6.65 12.55
CA ARG A 402 23.34 -7.24 11.26
C ARG A 402 23.07 -8.74 11.34
N ARG A 403 22.06 -9.20 10.61
CA ARG A 403 21.64 -10.60 10.67
C ARG A 403 22.72 -11.49 10.07
N HIS A 404 23.17 -12.45 10.86
CA HIS A 404 24.04 -13.53 10.45
C HIS A 404 23.24 -14.51 9.57
N PRO A 405 23.80 -15.03 8.46
CA PRO A 405 23.06 -15.89 7.52
C PRO A 405 22.34 -17.09 8.16
N LYS A 406 22.93 -17.69 9.20
CA LYS A 406 22.34 -18.84 9.93
C LYS A 406 21.20 -18.49 10.89
N PHE A 407 20.95 -17.21 11.20
CA PHE A 407 19.83 -16.81 12.07
C PHE A 407 18.49 -17.32 11.47
N PRO A 408 17.56 -17.89 12.25
CA PRO A 408 17.46 -17.85 13.71
C PRO A 408 18.18 -19.02 14.42
N ILE A 409 18.90 -19.86 13.69
CA ILE A 409 19.67 -20.97 14.28
C ILE A 409 20.91 -20.40 14.97
N SER A 410 21.07 -20.70 16.26
CA SER A 410 22.25 -20.32 17.03
C SER A 410 23.51 -20.98 16.47
N THR A 411 24.59 -20.22 16.33
CA THR A 411 25.92 -20.75 15.97
C THR A 411 26.67 -21.35 17.15
N GLY A 412 26.14 -21.19 18.38
CA GLY A 412 26.84 -21.57 19.62
C GLY A 412 28.02 -20.66 19.97
N LYS A 413 28.19 -19.54 19.26
CA LYS A 413 29.22 -18.52 19.51
C LYS A 413 28.58 -17.14 19.59
N GLU A 414 29.27 -16.21 20.23
CA GLU A 414 28.87 -14.81 20.20
C GLU A 414 28.97 -14.24 18.77
N TYR A 415 27.98 -13.42 18.41
CA TYR A 415 27.95 -12.74 17.12
C TYR A 415 28.63 -11.39 17.26
N GLN A 416 29.38 -10.97 16.22
CA GLN A 416 29.96 -9.62 16.16
C GLN A 416 28.89 -8.52 16.24
N TYR A 417 27.71 -8.76 15.67
CA TYR A 417 26.59 -7.84 15.70
C TYR A 417 25.37 -8.51 16.30
N GLN A 418 24.54 -7.74 17.00
CA GLN A 418 23.28 -8.26 17.53
C GLN A 418 22.37 -8.75 16.40
N GLN A 419 21.64 -9.82 16.68
CA GLN A 419 20.71 -10.45 15.76
C GLN A 419 19.29 -9.89 15.92
N PRO A 420 18.38 -10.04 14.94
CA PRO A 420 16.97 -9.65 15.11
C PRO A 420 16.33 -10.31 16.34
N ALA A 421 15.49 -9.57 17.08
CA ALA A 421 14.77 -10.11 18.23
C ALA A 421 13.40 -10.65 17.80
N ASN A 422 13.19 -11.95 17.88
CA ASN A 422 11.94 -12.62 17.45
C ASN A 422 10.97 -12.92 18.61
N LEU A 423 11.43 -12.84 19.86
CA LEU A 423 10.58 -12.84 21.04
C LEU A 423 9.89 -11.47 21.13
N VAL A 424 8.56 -11.49 21.11
CA VAL A 424 7.75 -10.27 21.19
C VAL A 424 7.90 -9.63 22.56
N HIS A 425 8.23 -8.34 22.55
CA HIS A 425 8.49 -7.58 23.77
C HIS A 425 8.11 -6.09 23.61
N ILE A 426 8.17 -5.39 24.72
CA ILE A 426 8.26 -3.93 24.83
C ILE A 426 9.52 -3.66 25.65
N ASP A 427 10.42 -2.82 25.14
CA ASP A 427 11.77 -2.68 25.71
C ASP A 427 11.83 -2.21 27.16
N PHE A 428 10.79 -1.49 27.62
CA PHE A 428 10.73 -0.94 28.96
C PHE A 428 9.31 -1.02 29.49
N SER A 429 9.18 -1.33 30.78
CA SER A 429 7.96 -1.03 31.51
C SER A 429 7.87 0.47 31.83
N PRO A 430 6.67 1.00 32.16
CA PRO A 430 6.55 2.36 32.69
C PRO A 430 7.37 2.59 33.97
N ALA A 431 7.49 1.59 34.84
CA ALA A 431 8.29 1.68 36.06
C ALA A 431 9.78 1.81 35.74
N GLU A 432 10.27 1.07 34.73
CA GLU A 432 11.65 1.18 34.28
C GLU A 432 11.95 2.55 33.66
N GLY A 433 10.99 3.16 32.94
CA GLY A 433 11.14 4.53 32.44
C GLY A 433 11.35 5.55 33.55
N ILE A 434 10.65 5.41 34.69
CA ILE A 434 10.85 6.24 35.88
C ILE A 434 12.23 6.00 36.49
N ASN A 435 12.63 4.74 36.65
CA ASN A 435 13.95 4.38 37.20
C ASN A 435 15.07 4.93 36.32
N MET A 436 14.92 4.86 35.01
CA MET A 436 15.87 5.40 34.05
C MET A 436 16.02 6.91 34.15
N LEU A 437 14.92 7.66 34.26
CA LEU A 437 14.96 9.11 34.50
C LEU A 437 15.69 9.44 35.81
N LYS A 438 15.44 8.68 36.88
CA LYS A 438 16.15 8.83 38.16
C LYS A 438 17.65 8.53 38.04
N ARG A 439 18.04 7.52 37.26
CA ARG A 439 19.45 7.21 37.00
C ARG A 439 20.15 8.31 36.20
N LEU A 440 19.46 8.89 35.21
CA LEU A 440 20.02 9.95 34.36
C LEU A 440 20.18 11.28 35.10
N TYR A 441 19.18 11.67 35.90
CA TYR A 441 19.07 13.04 36.45
C TYR A 441 19.17 13.13 37.98
N GLY A 442 19.28 12.00 38.68
CA GLY A 442 19.43 11.95 40.14
C GLY A 442 18.32 12.72 40.87
N ASN A 443 18.71 13.59 41.78
CA ASN A 443 17.78 14.40 42.58
C ASN A 443 16.89 15.36 41.75
N GLY A 444 17.30 15.71 40.52
CA GLY A 444 16.48 16.58 39.66
C GLY A 444 15.49 15.82 38.78
N ALA A 445 15.48 14.48 38.82
CA ALA A 445 14.50 13.68 38.10
C ALA A 445 13.06 13.94 38.56
N ASP A 446 12.85 14.28 39.84
CA ASP A 446 11.52 14.53 40.40
C ASP A 446 10.83 15.75 39.75
N GLY A 447 11.58 16.75 39.27
CA GLY A 447 11.03 17.84 38.47
C GLY A 447 10.55 17.35 37.11
N ILE A 448 11.38 16.58 36.40
CA ILE A 448 11.03 16.02 35.08
C ILE A 448 9.80 15.09 35.18
N LEU A 449 9.74 14.26 36.22
CA LEU A 449 8.67 13.29 36.45
C LEU A 449 7.30 13.95 36.77
N GLN A 450 7.27 15.24 37.12
CA GLN A 450 6.02 16.01 37.26
C GLN A 450 5.41 16.40 35.90
N HIS A 451 6.17 16.26 34.82
CA HIS A 451 5.74 16.58 33.46
C HIS A 451 5.59 15.34 32.59
N ARG A 452 5.02 15.51 31.39
CA ARG A 452 4.93 14.42 30.42
C ARG A 452 6.35 14.01 29.99
N TRP A 453 6.57 12.70 29.97
CA TRP A 453 7.73 12.07 29.36
C TRP A 453 7.28 10.86 28.55
N LEU A 454 8.04 10.56 27.49
CA LEU A 454 7.76 9.47 26.56
C LEU A 454 9.07 8.79 26.20
N ILE A 455 9.08 7.46 26.20
CA ILE A 455 10.14 6.66 25.61
C ILE A 455 9.64 6.18 24.25
N ILE A 456 10.38 6.55 23.21
CA ILE A 456 10.07 6.20 21.83
C ILE A 456 11.25 5.44 21.22
N ASN A 457 10.92 4.41 20.47
CA ASN A 457 11.86 3.69 19.64
C ASN A 457 11.81 4.24 18.22
N ALA A 458 12.99 4.32 17.62
CA ALA A 458 13.18 4.59 16.21
C ALA A 458 13.87 3.38 15.57
N TRP A 459 13.20 2.76 14.62
CA TRP A 459 13.70 1.60 13.91
C TRP A 459 13.87 1.92 12.42
N ARG A 460 15.07 1.69 11.90
CA ARG A 460 15.44 2.06 10.54
C ARG A 460 16.27 0.96 9.87
N PRO A 461 15.93 0.49 8.65
CA PRO A 461 16.84 -0.34 7.89
C PRO A 461 18.05 0.48 7.41
N LEU A 462 19.23 -0.13 7.40
CA LEU A 462 20.44 0.46 6.83
C LEU A 462 20.58 0.17 5.33
N LYS A 463 19.79 -0.79 4.82
CA LYS A 463 19.72 -1.18 3.41
C LYS A 463 18.26 -1.35 3.01
N GLY A 464 17.82 -0.57 2.03
CA GLY A 464 16.53 -0.73 1.39
C GLY A 464 16.64 -1.34 -0.03
N PRO A 465 15.51 -1.76 -0.60
CA PRO A 465 14.27 -2.11 0.11
C PRO A 465 14.48 -3.33 1.02
N LEU A 466 13.96 -3.26 2.25
CA LEU A 466 14.07 -4.34 3.22
C LEU A 466 13.02 -5.44 2.99
N PHE A 467 13.50 -6.66 2.79
CA PHE A 467 12.66 -7.86 2.70
C PHE A 467 13.04 -8.98 3.68
N ASP A 468 14.19 -8.87 4.34
CA ASP A 468 14.68 -9.87 5.28
C ASP A 468 14.35 -9.45 6.73
N TRP A 469 13.70 -10.34 7.48
CA TRP A 469 13.37 -10.16 8.90
C TRP A 469 12.82 -8.78 9.31
N PRO A 470 11.75 -8.26 8.66
CA PRO A 470 11.16 -6.97 9.03
C PRO A 470 10.64 -6.93 10.47
N LEU A 471 10.38 -5.72 10.96
CA LEU A 471 9.81 -5.48 12.28
C LEU A 471 8.28 -5.56 12.21
N ALA A 472 7.69 -6.50 12.94
CA ALA A 472 6.26 -6.49 13.26
C ALA A 472 6.00 -5.66 14.51
N ILE A 473 4.93 -4.88 14.49
CA ILE A 473 4.52 -3.96 15.55
C ILE A 473 3.03 -4.16 15.78
N CYS A 474 2.63 -4.37 17.02
CA CYS A 474 1.23 -4.47 17.42
C CYS A 474 0.63 -3.07 17.56
N ASP A 475 -0.59 -2.92 17.07
CA ASP A 475 -1.40 -1.73 17.31
C ASP A 475 -1.76 -1.65 18.79
N ALA A 476 -1.25 -0.63 19.45
CA ALA A 476 -1.37 -0.42 20.87
C ALA A 476 -2.84 -0.30 21.32
N SER A 477 -3.75 0.15 20.45
CA SER A 477 -5.19 0.21 20.75
C SER A 477 -5.85 -1.17 20.87
N THR A 478 -5.15 -2.23 20.46
CA THR A 478 -5.64 -3.61 20.47
C THR A 478 -4.89 -4.51 21.47
N PHE A 479 -3.84 -3.98 22.08
CA PHE A 479 -3.06 -4.63 23.11
C PHE A 479 -3.62 -4.29 24.49
N GLU A 480 -3.84 -5.29 25.33
CA GLU A 480 -4.36 -5.11 26.69
C GLU A 480 -3.26 -5.44 27.72
N PRO A 481 -2.57 -4.45 28.30
CA PRO A 481 -1.37 -4.67 29.12
C PRO A 481 -1.60 -5.59 30.32
N HIS A 482 -2.73 -5.44 31.03
CA HIS A 482 -3.03 -6.28 32.20
C HIS A 482 -3.33 -7.74 31.85
N ARG A 483 -3.81 -8.01 30.64
CA ARG A 483 -4.16 -9.37 30.19
C ARG A 483 -2.99 -10.00 29.45
N ASP A 484 -2.34 -9.24 28.58
CA ASP A 484 -1.42 -9.74 27.55
C ASP A 484 0.04 -9.39 27.84
N GLY A 485 0.32 -8.46 28.74
CA GLY A 485 1.68 -8.08 29.15
C GLY A 485 2.13 -8.80 30.42
N GLN A 486 3.43 -9.09 30.49
CA GLN A 486 4.08 -9.69 31.64
C GLN A 486 5.46 -9.02 31.85
N ASP A 487 5.62 -8.32 32.97
CA ASP A 487 6.91 -7.70 33.31
C ASP A 487 7.99 -8.77 33.49
N SER A 488 9.19 -8.50 32.97
CA SER A 488 10.33 -9.41 32.99
C SER A 488 11.65 -8.66 33.14
N ASP A 489 12.61 -9.27 33.84
CA ASP A 489 13.92 -8.66 34.08
C ASP A 489 14.99 -9.21 33.12
N ALA A 490 15.71 -8.30 32.46
CA ALA A 490 16.99 -8.60 31.81
C ALA A 490 18.12 -8.20 32.76
N VAL A 491 18.88 -9.19 33.25
CA VAL A 491 19.87 -9.00 34.31
C VAL A 491 21.28 -9.21 33.78
N TYR A 492 22.12 -8.19 33.86
CA TYR A 492 23.55 -8.20 33.58
C TYR A 492 24.34 -8.30 34.91
N PRO A 493 25.66 -8.56 34.88
CA PRO A 493 26.45 -8.68 36.11
C PRO A 493 26.31 -7.49 37.07
N GLU A 494 26.28 -6.27 36.53
CA GLU A 494 26.32 -5.04 37.34
C GLU A 494 25.00 -4.24 37.32
N TRP A 495 24.05 -4.61 36.46
CA TRP A 495 22.82 -3.84 36.28
C TRP A 495 21.69 -4.68 35.71
N ALA A 496 20.45 -4.21 35.86
CA ALA A 496 19.28 -4.86 35.29
C ALA A 496 18.30 -3.81 34.79
N TYR A 497 17.42 -4.22 33.88
CA TYR A 497 16.28 -3.41 33.47
C TYR A 497 15.04 -4.29 33.28
N GLU A 498 13.88 -3.71 33.58
CA GLU A 498 12.58 -4.35 33.40
C GLU A 498 12.01 -4.03 32.00
N HIS A 499 11.61 -5.08 31.29
CA HIS A 499 10.93 -5.02 29.99
C HIS A 499 9.61 -5.79 30.09
N VAL A 500 8.75 -5.69 29.08
CA VAL A 500 7.46 -6.40 29.07
C VAL A 500 7.50 -7.49 28.00
N LEU A 501 7.24 -8.73 28.39
CA LEU A 501 6.99 -9.85 27.48
C LEU A 501 5.51 -9.98 27.20
N VAL A 502 5.17 -10.57 26.05
CA VAL A 502 3.79 -10.54 25.55
C VAL A 502 3.25 -11.95 25.37
N HIS A 503 2.06 -12.18 25.90
CA HIS A 503 1.23 -13.34 25.63
C HIS A 503 0.42 -13.11 24.34
N LYS A 504 0.33 -14.14 23.49
CA LYS A 504 -0.52 -14.06 22.30
C LYS A 504 -2.00 -13.93 22.69
N HIS A 505 -2.70 -13.04 22.01
CA HIS A 505 -4.16 -12.94 22.07
C HIS A 505 -4.74 -12.67 20.68
N GLU A 506 -5.96 -13.11 20.40
CA GLU A 506 -6.59 -13.02 19.07
C GLU A 506 -6.92 -11.58 18.66
N ASN A 507 -7.27 -10.72 19.63
CA ASN A 507 -7.58 -9.30 19.38
C ASN A 507 -6.38 -8.46 18.95
N GLN A 508 -5.15 -8.92 19.20
CA GLN A 508 -3.94 -8.18 18.85
C GLN A 508 -3.83 -8.05 17.34
N LYS A 509 -3.82 -6.82 16.83
CA LYS A 509 -3.61 -6.53 15.41
C LYS A 509 -2.16 -6.16 15.18
N TRP A 510 -1.52 -6.92 14.30
CA TRP A 510 -0.10 -6.76 14.01
C TRP A 510 0.11 -6.13 12.65
N TYR A 511 1.10 -5.26 12.55
CA TYR A 511 1.45 -4.51 11.35
C TYR A 511 2.94 -4.58 11.08
N TYR A 512 3.33 -4.36 9.83
CA TYR A 512 4.71 -4.07 9.44
C TYR A 512 4.68 -3.19 8.18
N PHE A 513 5.78 -2.54 7.82
CA PHE A 513 5.85 -1.80 6.56
C PHE A 513 6.67 -2.61 5.55
N SER A 514 6.06 -2.98 4.42
CA SER A 514 6.79 -3.72 3.37
C SER A 514 7.79 -2.85 2.63
N ALA A 515 8.86 -3.48 2.12
CA ALA A 515 9.86 -2.88 1.24
C ALA A 515 10.47 -1.56 1.78
N MET A 516 10.68 -1.46 3.10
CA MET A 516 11.18 -0.23 3.69
C MET A 516 12.52 0.20 3.09
N LEU A 517 12.59 1.45 2.66
CA LEU A 517 13.81 2.09 2.18
C LEU A 517 14.67 2.54 3.37
N GLU A 518 15.96 2.70 3.15
CA GLU A 518 16.88 3.21 4.18
C GLU A 518 16.58 4.65 4.60
N SER A 519 15.78 5.41 3.85
CA SER A 519 15.29 6.74 4.23
C SER A 519 14.14 6.70 5.24
N GLU A 520 13.48 5.55 5.41
CA GLU A 520 12.28 5.42 6.21
C GLU A 520 12.61 4.94 7.63
N THR A 521 11.85 5.41 8.61
CA THR A 521 12.02 5.09 10.02
C THR A 521 10.66 4.87 10.65
N ILE A 522 10.49 3.74 11.34
CA ILE A 522 9.31 3.51 12.17
C ILE A 522 9.57 4.10 13.54
N LEU A 523 8.70 5.01 13.97
CA LEU A 523 8.67 5.49 15.35
C LEU A 523 7.55 4.77 16.10
N PHE A 524 7.81 4.26 17.29
CA PHE A 524 6.78 3.59 18.10
C PHE A 524 7.04 3.73 19.61
N LYS A 525 5.96 3.76 20.39
CA LYS A 525 5.99 4.03 21.83
C LYS A 525 6.44 2.80 22.62
N CYS A 526 7.26 3.02 23.64
CA CYS A 526 7.60 2.02 24.66
C CYS A 526 7.03 2.36 26.04
N ALA A 527 6.96 3.64 26.41
CA ALA A 527 6.30 4.10 27.63
C ALA A 527 5.88 5.56 27.46
N ASP A 528 4.71 5.95 27.98
CA ASP A 528 4.21 7.33 27.91
C ASP A 528 3.56 7.68 29.25
N SER A 529 4.11 8.66 29.98
CA SER A 529 3.60 8.99 31.31
C SER A 529 2.18 9.55 31.32
N LYS A 530 1.67 9.99 30.16
CA LYS A 530 0.29 10.46 30.01
C LYS A 530 -0.73 9.32 30.07
N ILE A 531 -0.37 8.14 29.57
CA ILE A 531 -1.28 6.99 29.38
C ILE A 531 -0.82 5.71 30.10
N GLY A 532 0.37 5.75 30.71
CA GLY A 532 0.92 4.68 31.54
C GLY A 532 1.26 3.43 30.72
N ALA A 533 0.78 2.28 31.18
CA ALA A 533 0.99 0.99 30.51
C ALA A 533 0.15 0.84 29.23
N GLN A 534 -0.87 1.67 29.02
CA GLN A 534 -1.67 1.70 27.79
C GLN A 534 -0.94 2.53 26.73
N GLY A 535 -0.82 2.04 25.49
CA GLY A 535 -0.21 2.78 24.38
C GLY A 535 1.19 2.36 23.90
N PRO A 536 2.05 1.70 24.69
CA PRO A 536 3.25 1.03 24.18
C PRO A 536 2.94 -0.07 23.16
N CYS A 537 3.82 -0.23 22.18
CA CYS A 537 3.68 -1.21 21.11
C CYS A 537 4.53 -2.46 21.37
N PRO A 538 3.90 -3.63 21.61
CA PRO A 538 4.54 -4.92 21.41
C PRO A 538 5.18 -5.01 20.01
N HIS A 539 6.40 -5.51 19.93
CA HIS A 539 7.08 -5.67 18.65
C HIS A 539 8.02 -6.86 18.64
N GLY A 540 8.33 -7.34 17.44
CA GLY A 540 9.25 -8.45 17.22
C GLY A 540 9.57 -8.60 15.73
N ALA A 541 10.76 -9.11 15.44
CA ALA A 541 11.14 -9.45 14.09
C ALA A 541 10.51 -10.79 13.69
N PHE A 542 9.98 -10.86 12.47
CA PHE A 542 9.43 -12.09 11.91
C PHE A 542 10.08 -12.41 10.57
N GLN A 543 10.14 -13.70 10.22
CA GLN A 543 10.64 -14.10 8.92
C GLN A 543 9.57 -13.92 7.85
N LEU A 544 9.86 -13.13 6.82
CA LEU A 544 9.11 -13.17 5.57
C LEU A 544 9.54 -14.42 4.81
N LYS A 545 8.69 -15.46 4.82
CA LYS A 545 9.04 -16.78 4.26
C LYS A 545 9.40 -16.73 2.79
N GLU A 546 8.86 -15.76 2.07
CA GLU A 546 8.83 -15.87 0.63
C GLU A 546 10.01 -15.09 -0.05
N ASN A 547 10.68 -14.11 0.62
CA ASN A 547 11.71 -13.19 0.02
C ASN A 547 13.08 -13.33 0.71
N SER A 548 13.39 -14.49 1.31
CA SER A 548 14.69 -14.67 1.95
C SER A 548 15.81 -14.75 0.90
N HIS A 549 16.32 -13.60 0.47
CA HIS A 549 17.55 -13.52 -0.31
C HIS A 549 18.72 -13.70 0.64
N GLU A 550 19.37 -14.87 0.61
CA GLU A 550 20.53 -15.15 1.47
C GLU A 550 21.65 -14.10 1.31
N GLU A 551 21.71 -13.44 0.16
CA GLU A 551 22.72 -12.42 -0.18
C GLU A 551 22.46 -11.02 0.40
N ARG A 552 21.24 -10.73 0.88
CA ARG A 552 20.87 -9.41 1.44
C ARG A 552 20.22 -9.55 2.82
N THR A 553 21.04 -9.98 3.79
CA THR A 553 20.57 -10.12 5.17
C THR A 553 20.22 -8.78 5.79
N ARG A 554 19.26 -8.77 6.72
CA ARG A 554 18.80 -7.56 7.42
C ARG A 554 19.96 -6.84 8.09
N GLU A 555 20.03 -5.54 7.83
CA GLU A 555 20.84 -4.60 8.58
C GLU A 555 19.98 -3.43 9.00
N SER A 556 19.98 -3.09 10.29
CA SER A 556 19.10 -2.06 10.85
C SER A 556 19.75 -1.37 12.05
N VAL A 557 19.34 -0.13 12.31
CA VAL A 557 19.63 0.58 13.55
C VAL A 557 18.34 0.77 14.35
N GLU A 558 18.41 0.48 15.65
CA GLU A 558 17.31 0.65 16.61
C GLU A 558 17.76 1.63 17.68
N SER A 559 17.20 2.83 17.72
CA SER A 559 17.53 3.86 18.69
C SER A 559 16.38 4.07 19.66
N ARG A 560 16.71 4.26 20.94
CA ARG A 560 15.76 4.57 22.01
C ARG A 560 15.97 6.02 22.40
N ALA A 561 14.89 6.80 22.40
CA ALA A 561 14.92 8.19 22.78
C ALA A 561 13.91 8.46 23.90
N ILE A 562 14.29 9.33 24.83
CA ILE A 562 13.39 9.91 25.80
C ILE A 562 13.02 11.33 25.38
N VAL A 563 11.72 11.59 25.39
CA VAL A 563 11.10 12.86 24.99
C VAL A 563 10.48 13.45 26.25
N MET A 564 10.82 14.70 26.57
CA MET A 564 10.43 15.34 27.84
C MET A 564 9.90 16.74 27.58
N TRP A 565 8.81 17.08 28.26
CA TRP A 565 8.12 18.38 28.15
C TRP A 565 8.27 19.24 29.42
N ALA A 566 9.15 18.88 30.34
CA ALA A 566 9.51 19.76 31.44
C ALA A 566 10.10 21.09 30.89
N PRO A 567 9.97 22.23 31.59
CA PRO A 567 10.55 23.50 31.17
C PRO A 567 12.08 23.42 31.02
N ILE A 568 12.65 24.15 30.05
CA ILE A 568 14.08 24.09 29.70
C ILE A 568 15.00 24.55 30.86
N ASP A 569 14.49 25.40 31.76
CA ASP A 569 15.24 25.89 32.93
C ASP A 569 15.32 24.86 34.08
N GLU A 570 14.59 23.75 33.98
CA GLU A 570 14.48 22.73 35.01
C GLU A 570 15.29 21.45 34.72
N PHE A 571 15.97 21.32 33.58
CA PHE A 571 16.76 20.11 33.31
C PHE A 571 18.10 20.15 34.06
N PRO A 572 18.28 19.30 35.09
CA PRO A 572 19.57 19.18 35.77
C PRO A 572 20.61 18.57 34.82
N PRO A 573 21.92 18.77 35.08
CA PRO A 573 22.95 18.05 34.35
C PRO A 573 22.77 16.53 34.51
N GLU A 574 23.08 15.77 33.45
CA GLU A 574 23.14 14.32 33.52
C GLU A 574 24.21 13.91 34.54
N VAL A 575 23.84 13.09 35.53
CA VAL A 575 24.72 12.62 36.60
C VAL A 575 25.04 11.12 36.47
N GLY A 576 24.45 10.44 35.49
CA GLY A 576 24.58 9.01 35.29
C GLY A 576 24.33 8.58 33.85
N VAL A 577 24.12 7.27 33.66
CA VAL A 577 23.90 6.64 32.36
C VAL A 577 22.55 5.91 32.36
N ALA A 578 21.86 5.89 31.20
CA ALA A 578 20.57 5.22 31.06
C ALA A 578 20.70 3.69 31.22
N TYR A 579 21.82 3.16 30.74
CA TYR A 579 22.22 1.76 30.75
C TYR A 579 23.60 1.61 31.38
N GLY A 580 23.87 0.48 32.04
CA GLY A 580 25.25 0.13 32.42
C GLY A 580 26.10 -0.15 31.17
N LYS A 581 27.44 -0.24 31.33
CA LYS A 581 28.30 -0.68 30.24
C LYS A 581 27.82 -2.04 29.73
N ARG A 582 27.58 -2.12 28.42
CA ARG A 582 27.47 -3.40 27.73
C ARG A 582 28.91 -3.84 27.48
N GLU A 583 29.39 -4.77 28.30
CA GLU A 583 30.69 -5.39 28.06
C GLU A 583 30.69 -6.18 26.75
#